data_AF-A0A8C0WYA0-F1
#
_entry.id   AF-A0A8C0WYA0-F1
#
_cell.length_a   1.000
_cell.length_b   1.000
_cell.length_c   1.000
_cell.angle_alpha   90.00
_cell.angle_beta   90.00
_cell.angle_gamma   90.00
#
_symmetry.space_group_name_H-M   'P 1'
#
loop_
_entity.id
_entity.type
_entity.pdbx_description
1 polymer ?
#
loop_
_entity_poly.entity_id
_entity_poly.type
_entity_poly.pdbx_seq_one_letter_code
_entity_poly.pdbx_strand_id
1 'polypeptide(L)'
;MKYSLPFSFLRSLVFLLGTKSLYSLLASVALQNRYVKYFEKLKIFYNCSLPPRKVLTIKRFIIYSIHGDGSDLKVQIIMQHNIVFSCSSCKNCMIFHDIEIDKAIINLVNCPELYDDVKVKFLSKALPAYYDDCPFFFWFHTSFIQYNRLYLPRHELDNLHKPKTWKIYPTEFAVEVQFDEISQSSTATSTQLSRVSLVGQKDAVGSP
;
A
#
# COMPACT_ATOMS: atom_id res chain seq x y z
N MET A 1 -0.49 -25.85 -12.04
CA MET A 1 -0.60 -24.76 -11.04
C MET A 1 -1.69 -23.80 -11.51
N LYS A 2 -2.81 -23.70 -10.79
CA LYS A 2 -3.89 -22.77 -11.11
C LYS A 2 -3.56 -21.43 -10.47
N TYR A 3 -3.18 -20.44 -11.26
CA TYR A 3 -3.00 -19.07 -10.78
C TYR A 3 -4.38 -18.46 -10.53
N SER A 4 -4.72 -18.25 -9.26
CA SER A 4 -5.83 -17.37 -8.89
C SER A 4 -5.34 -15.94 -9.06
N LEU A 5 -5.71 -15.29 -10.16
CA LEU A 5 -5.51 -13.84 -10.28
C LEU A 5 -6.23 -13.16 -9.11
N PRO A 6 -5.65 -12.10 -8.50
CA PRO A 6 -6.34 -11.37 -7.46
C PRO A 6 -7.68 -10.83 -7.98
N PHE A 7 -8.68 -10.74 -7.12
CA PHE A 7 -10.06 -10.35 -7.52
C PHE A 7 -10.10 -8.99 -8.22
N SER A 8 -9.19 -8.08 -7.85
CA SER A 8 -8.93 -6.79 -8.49
C SER A 8 -8.47 -6.93 -9.94
N PHE A 9 -7.56 -7.87 -10.23
CA PHE A 9 -7.07 -8.19 -11.58
C PHE A 9 -8.14 -8.86 -12.45
N LEU A 10 -9.01 -9.70 -11.88
CA LEU A 10 -10.15 -10.28 -12.60
C LEU A 10 -11.12 -9.19 -13.08
N ARG A 11 -11.38 -8.16 -12.27
CA ARG A 11 -12.19 -7.01 -12.69
C ARG A 11 -11.57 -6.24 -13.85
N SER A 12 -10.25 -6.04 -13.86
CA SER A 12 -9.54 -5.40 -14.98
C SER A 12 -9.45 -6.31 -16.22
N LEU A 13 -9.33 -7.63 -16.06
CA LEU A 13 -9.23 -8.59 -17.16
C LEU A 13 -10.59 -8.78 -17.87
N VAL A 14 -11.70 -8.79 -17.12
CA VAL A 14 -13.07 -8.80 -17.70
C VAL A 14 -13.30 -7.60 -18.64
N PHE A 15 -12.65 -6.46 -18.38
CA PHE A 15 -12.70 -5.28 -19.24
C PHE A 15 -11.89 -5.44 -20.54
N LEU A 16 -10.69 -6.06 -20.47
CA LEU A 16 -9.87 -6.36 -21.65
C LEU A 16 -10.50 -7.40 -22.58
N LEU A 17 -11.32 -8.31 -22.04
CA LEU A 17 -11.96 -9.39 -22.79
C LEU A 17 -13.31 -9.01 -23.45
N GLY A 18 -13.71 -7.73 -23.40
CA GLY A 18 -14.73 -7.19 -24.31
C GLY A 18 -16.14 -7.77 -24.19
N THR A 19 -16.52 -8.37 -23.06
CA THR A 19 -17.90 -8.85 -22.86
C THR A 19 -18.80 -7.69 -22.44
N LYS A 20 -19.68 -7.28 -23.35
CA LYS A 20 -20.69 -6.24 -23.19
C LYS A 20 -21.60 -6.52 -21.98
N SER A 21 -21.44 -5.74 -20.91
CA SER A 21 -22.55 -5.41 -20.01
C SER A 21 -22.32 -4.01 -19.47
N LEU A 22 -23.14 -3.08 -19.95
CA LEU A 22 -23.04 -1.63 -19.77
C LEU A 22 -23.28 -1.15 -18.33
N TYR A 23 -23.21 -2.03 -17.32
CA TYR A 23 -23.52 -1.72 -15.92
C TYR A 23 -22.34 -1.86 -14.94
N SER A 24 -21.13 -2.22 -15.38
CA SER A 24 -19.90 -2.07 -14.58
C SER A 24 -19.05 -0.84 -14.94
N LEU A 25 -19.48 -0.06 -15.94
CA LEU A 25 -18.77 1.09 -16.49
C LEU A 25 -18.74 2.35 -15.60
N LEU A 26 -19.19 2.25 -14.33
CA LEU A 26 -19.15 3.32 -13.33
C LEU A 26 -18.20 3.02 -12.16
N ALA A 27 -17.41 1.93 -12.24
CA ALA A 27 -16.33 1.64 -11.29
C ALA A 27 -15.05 2.38 -11.71
N SER A 28 -14.88 3.56 -11.11
CA SER A 28 -13.75 4.50 -11.13
C SER A 28 -12.61 4.27 -12.14
N VAL A 29 -12.53 5.18 -13.12
CA VAL A 29 -11.42 5.33 -14.08
C VAL A 29 -10.04 5.30 -13.39
N ALA A 30 -9.95 5.86 -12.18
CA ALA A 30 -8.72 5.91 -11.37
C ALA A 30 -8.19 4.51 -10.99
N LEU A 31 -9.04 3.67 -10.37
CA LEU A 31 -8.70 2.28 -10.05
C LEU A 31 -8.34 1.47 -11.29
N GLN A 32 -9.16 1.59 -12.34
CA GLN A 32 -8.97 0.86 -13.60
C GLN A 32 -7.60 1.17 -14.20
N ASN A 33 -7.20 2.45 -14.25
CA ASN A 33 -5.90 2.86 -14.76
C ASN A 33 -4.74 2.26 -13.96
N ARG A 34 -4.84 2.15 -12.64
CA ARG A 34 -3.75 1.62 -11.80
C ARG A 34 -3.49 0.14 -12.04
N TYR A 35 -4.53 -0.68 -12.04
CA TYR A 35 -4.36 -2.13 -12.25
C TYR A 35 -4.01 -2.48 -13.70
N VAL A 36 -4.44 -1.66 -14.66
CA VAL A 36 -3.94 -1.75 -16.05
C VAL A 36 -2.42 -1.47 -16.08
N LYS A 37 -1.95 -0.41 -15.43
CA LYS A 37 -0.50 -0.13 -15.30
C LYS A 37 0.25 -1.26 -14.57
N TYR A 38 -0.36 -1.88 -13.56
CA TYR A 38 0.24 -3.04 -12.90
C TYR A 38 0.36 -4.23 -13.85
N PHE A 39 -0.70 -4.55 -14.62
CA PHE A 39 -0.67 -5.62 -15.59
C PHE A 39 0.37 -5.40 -16.69
N GLU A 40 0.49 -4.17 -17.18
CA GLU A 40 1.56 -3.78 -18.11
C GLU A 40 2.94 -4.06 -17.51
N LYS A 41 3.17 -3.69 -16.24
CA LYS A 41 4.42 -4.02 -15.53
C LYS A 41 4.64 -5.53 -15.41
N LEU A 42 3.60 -6.32 -15.12
CA LEU A 42 3.71 -7.79 -15.06
C LEU A 42 4.20 -8.37 -16.40
N LYS A 43 3.61 -7.88 -17.51
CA LYS A 43 3.94 -8.33 -18.86
C LYS A 43 5.37 -7.96 -19.25
N ILE A 44 5.80 -6.73 -18.96
CA ILE A 44 7.10 -6.20 -19.39
C ILE A 44 8.25 -6.72 -18.50
N PHE A 45 8.07 -6.73 -17.18
CA PHE A 45 9.17 -6.94 -16.24
C PHE A 45 9.14 -8.28 -15.51
N TYR A 46 8.00 -8.96 -15.47
CA TYR A 46 7.82 -10.17 -14.67
C TYR A 46 7.37 -11.39 -15.48
N ASN A 47 7.45 -11.36 -16.81
CA ASN A 47 7.01 -12.46 -17.69
C ASN A 47 5.61 -12.96 -17.34
N CYS A 48 4.68 -12.05 -17.05
CA CYS A 48 3.31 -12.33 -16.61
C CYS A 48 3.19 -13.11 -15.29
N SER A 49 4.25 -13.18 -14.48
CA SER A 49 4.23 -13.68 -13.10
C SER A 49 4.08 -12.54 -12.10
N LEU A 50 3.52 -12.80 -10.91
CA LEU A 50 3.42 -11.79 -9.87
C LEU A 50 4.82 -11.46 -9.31
N PRO A 51 5.09 -10.18 -8.98
CA PRO A 51 6.32 -9.83 -8.28
C PRO A 51 6.33 -10.51 -6.90
N PRO A 52 7.52 -10.67 -6.28
CA PRO A 52 7.62 -11.18 -4.92
C PRO A 52 6.66 -10.46 -3.97
N ARG A 53 6.04 -11.23 -3.07
CA ARG A 53 5.11 -10.69 -2.08
C ARG A 53 5.86 -9.74 -1.16
N LYS A 54 5.38 -8.51 -1.02
CA LYS A 54 5.94 -7.50 -0.13
C LYS A 54 5.01 -7.30 1.07
N VAL A 55 5.55 -7.40 2.28
CA VAL A 55 4.82 -7.12 3.53
C VAL A 55 5.26 -5.75 4.03
N LEU A 56 4.31 -4.86 4.32
CA LEU A 56 4.56 -3.47 4.68
C LEU A 56 3.63 -3.03 5.81
N THR A 57 4.08 -2.09 6.64
CA THR A 57 3.21 -1.35 7.57
C THR A 57 3.06 0.08 7.08
N ILE A 58 1.85 0.64 7.15
CA ILE A 58 1.67 2.07 6.85
C ILE A 58 2.09 2.87 8.08
N LYS A 59 2.99 3.83 7.88
CA LYS A 59 3.45 4.75 8.92
C LYS A 59 2.54 5.97 9.03
N ARG A 60 2.26 6.59 7.90
CA ARG A 60 1.44 7.80 7.84
C ARG A 60 0.81 8.03 6.47
N PHE A 61 -0.27 8.79 6.48
CA PHE A 61 -0.82 9.45 5.31
C PHE A 61 -0.45 10.93 5.34
N ILE A 62 -0.13 11.50 4.19
CA ILE A 62 0.03 12.95 3.99
C ILE A 62 -0.99 13.36 2.96
N ILE A 63 -1.92 14.24 3.33
CA ILE A 63 -2.95 14.78 2.47
C ILE A 63 -2.52 16.20 2.11
N TYR A 64 -2.42 16.48 0.82
CA TYR A 64 -2.02 17.77 0.27
C TYR A 64 -3.27 18.57 -0.12
N SER A 65 -3.21 19.88 0.08
CA SER A 65 -4.26 20.84 -0.30
C SER A 65 -5.62 20.50 0.32
N ILE A 66 -5.63 20.33 1.64
CA ILE A 66 -6.80 19.91 2.39
C ILE A 66 -7.64 21.12 2.80
N HIS A 67 -8.92 21.11 2.42
CA HIS A 67 -9.86 22.07 2.97
C HIS A 67 -10.25 21.67 4.39
N GLY A 68 -9.58 22.25 5.39
CA GLY A 68 -9.78 21.98 6.82
C GLY A 68 -8.53 21.38 7.47
N ASP A 69 -8.65 20.89 8.71
CA ASP A 69 -7.51 20.34 9.46
C ASP A 69 -7.40 18.79 9.39
N GLY A 70 -8.36 18.15 8.72
CA GLY A 70 -8.47 16.69 8.62
C GLY A 70 -8.93 16.00 9.91
N SER A 71 -9.33 16.73 10.95
CA SER A 71 -9.78 16.16 12.23
C SER A 71 -11.09 15.39 12.12
N ASP A 72 -11.89 15.68 11.09
CA ASP A 72 -13.14 15.02 10.73
C ASP A 72 -12.92 13.68 9.98
N LEU A 73 -11.70 13.43 9.51
CA LEU A 73 -11.36 12.23 8.75
C LEU A 73 -11.22 11.01 9.64
N LYS A 74 -11.82 9.90 9.19
CA LYS A 74 -11.61 8.55 9.68
C LYS A 74 -11.07 7.69 8.55
N VAL A 75 -9.97 6.99 8.79
CA VAL A 75 -9.38 6.07 7.81
C VAL A 75 -9.77 4.64 8.15
N GLN A 76 -10.09 3.86 7.12
CA GLN A 76 -10.25 2.41 7.20
C GLN A 76 -9.33 1.73 6.20
N ILE A 77 -8.57 0.75 6.67
CA ILE A 77 -7.73 -0.10 5.84
C ILE A 77 -8.40 -1.46 5.77
N ILE A 78 -8.62 -1.92 4.54
CA ILE A 78 -9.29 -3.18 4.24
C ILE A 78 -8.33 -4.05 3.43
N MET A 79 -8.10 -5.26 3.91
CA MET A 79 -7.26 -6.28 3.28
C MET A 79 -8.01 -7.61 3.36
N GLN A 80 -7.95 -8.42 2.30
CA GLN A 80 -8.70 -9.69 2.23
C GLN A 80 -10.21 -9.53 2.53
N HIS A 81 -10.81 -8.42 2.10
CA HIS A 81 -12.22 -8.06 2.32
C HIS A 81 -12.61 -7.80 3.79
N ASN A 82 -11.66 -7.74 4.72
CA ASN A 82 -11.90 -7.42 6.12
C ASN A 82 -11.30 -6.06 6.47
N ILE A 83 -11.97 -5.29 7.35
CA ILE A 83 -11.39 -4.09 7.94
C ILE A 83 -10.31 -4.55 8.92
N VAL A 84 -9.05 -4.42 8.53
CA VAL A 84 -7.90 -4.81 9.35
C VAL A 84 -7.43 -3.68 10.26
N PHE A 85 -7.74 -2.43 9.91
CA PHE A 85 -7.38 -1.27 10.72
C PHE A 85 -8.37 -0.13 10.53
N SER A 86 -8.57 0.65 11.59
CA SER A 86 -9.29 1.92 11.52
C SER A 86 -8.73 2.92 12.52
N CYS A 87 -8.62 4.17 12.08
CA CYS A 87 -8.19 5.29 12.91
C CYS A 87 -9.01 6.55 12.63
N SER A 88 -9.02 7.45 13.61
CA SER A 88 -9.66 8.77 13.59
C SER A 88 -8.93 9.68 14.57
N SER A 89 -9.20 10.99 14.57
CA SER A 89 -8.58 11.97 15.49
C SER A 89 -8.48 11.52 16.96
N CYS A 90 -9.45 10.76 17.47
CA CYS A 90 -9.44 10.26 18.86
C CYS A 90 -8.92 8.82 19.05
N LYS A 91 -8.50 8.11 17.99
CA LYS A 91 -8.20 6.66 18.07
C LYS A 91 -7.20 6.21 17.01
N ASN A 92 -6.15 5.51 17.47
CA ASN A 92 -5.15 4.81 16.64
C ASN A 92 -4.39 5.70 15.62
N CYS A 93 -4.51 7.02 15.69
CA CYS A 93 -3.68 7.93 14.92
C CYS A 93 -3.48 9.27 15.64
N MET A 94 -2.48 10.02 15.20
CA MET A 94 -2.26 11.43 15.53
C MET A 94 -2.37 12.23 14.23
N ILE A 95 -3.22 13.25 14.22
CA ILE A 95 -3.44 14.12 13.06
C ILE A 95 -2.80 15.48 13.33
N PHE A 96 -1.95 15.92 12.41
CA PHE A 96 -1.29 17.22 12.43
C PHE A 96 -1.69 17.99 11.18
N HIS A 97 -2.08 19.25 11.35
CA HIS A 97 -2.34 20.14 10.23
C HIS A 97 -1.24 21.20 10.17
N ASP A 98 -0.50 21.20 9.06
CA ASP A 98 0.51 22.20 8.75
C ASP A 98 -0.12 23.26 7.83
N ILE A 99 -0.45 24.39 8.44
CA ILE A 99 -1.18 25.49 7.79
C ILE A 99 -0.31 26.19 6.74
N GLU A 100 1.01 26.23 6.93
CA GLU A 100 1.92 26.96 6.04
C GLU A 100 2.04 26.29 4.67
N ILE A 101 2.00 24.95 4.66
CA ILE A 101 2.16 24.13 3.46
C ILE A 101 0.87 23.43 3.03
N ASP A 102 -0.24 23.72 3.69
CA ASP A 102 -1.59 23.19 3.42
C ASP A 102 -1.60 21.64 3.37
N LYS A 103 -1.13 21.01 4.46
CA LYS A 103 -1.05 19.55 4.58
C LYS A 103 -1.63 19.03 5.88
N ALA A 104 -2.39 17.94 5.79
CA ALA A 104 -2.73 17.12 6.94
C ALA A 104 -1.87 15.85 6.96
N ILE A 105 -1.20 15.60 8.07
CA ILE A 105 -0.38 14.41 8.32
C ILE A 105 -1.10 13.53 9.33
N ILE A 106 -1.45 12.32 8.93
CA ILE A 106 -2.11 11.31 9.78
C ILE A 106 -1.09 10.23 10.09
N ASN A 107 -0.45 10.30 11.25
CA ASN A 107 0.47 9.27 11.74
C ASN A 107 -0.33 8.12 12.35
N LEU A 108 -0.16 6.90 11.85
CA LEU A 108 -0.86 5.72 12.36
C LEU A 108 -0.11 5.13 13.57
N VAL A 109 -0.86 4.64 14.54
CA VAL A 109 -0.33 3.94 15.71
C VAL A 109 -0.75 2.48 15.61
N ASN A 110 0.23 1.56 15.70
CA ASN A 110 0.01 0.11 15.65
C ASN A 110 -0.74 -0.36 14.38
N CYS A 111 -0.40 0.19 13.20
CA CYS A 111 -0.93 -0.33 11.94
C CYS A 111 -0.45 -1.77 11.73
N PRO A 112 -1.33 -2.74 11.45
CA PRO A 112 -0.93 -4.12 11.20
C PRO A 112 -0.13 -4.24 9.90
N GLU A 113 0.55 -5.38 9.77
CA GLU A 113 1.22 -5.75 8.54
C GLU A 113 0.21 -5.95 7.41
N LEU A 114 0.53 -5.40 6.25
CA LEU A 114 -0.30 -5.43 5.06
C LEU A 114 0.42 -6.14 3.91
N TYR A 115 -0.35 -6.81 3.06
CA TYR A 115 0.15 -7.55 1.91
C TYR A 115 -0.93 -7.68 0.83
N ASP A 116 -0.50 -8.05 -0.38
CA ASP A 116 -1.33 -8.23 -1.56
C ASP A 116 -2.17 -6.97 -1.86
N ASP A 117 -3.47 -7.13 -2.14
CA ASP A 117 -4.39 -6.02 -2.41
C ASP A 117 -4.91 -5.37 -1.12
N VAL A 118 -4.68 -4.07 -1.01
CA VAL A 118 -5.11 -3.24 0.11
C VAL A 118 -6.00 -2.11 -0.41
N LYS A 119 -7.13 -1.91 0.24
CA LYS A 119 -8.01 -0.77 0.04
C LYS A 119 -7.90 0.19 1.22
N VAL A 120 -7.84 1.48 0.95
CA VAL A 120 -7.89 2.54 1.96
C VAL A 120 -9.10 3.42 1.68
N LYS A 121 -9.99 3.56 2.67
CA LYS A 121 -11.14 4.47 2.63
C LYS A 121 -10.90 5.66 3.56
N PHE A 122 -11.27 6.85 3.09
CA PHE A 122 -11.35 8.06 3.91
C PHE A 122 -12.82 8.40 4.09
N LEU A 123 -13.27 8.36 5.34
CA LEU A 123 -14.64 8.64 5.78
C LEU A 123 -14.67 10.00 6.46
N SER A 124 -15.75 10.75 6.25
CA SER A 124 -16.06 11.96 7.02
C SER A 124 -17.57 12.15 7.03
N LYS A 125 -18.10 12.68 8.15
CA LYS A 125 -19.51 13.09 8.25
C LYS A 125 -19.76 14.48 7.67
N ALA A 126 -18.70 15.30 7.55
CA ALA A 126 -18.78 16.66 7.03
C ALA A 126 -18.67 16.70 5.49
N LEU A 127 -18.11 15.65 4.89
CA LEU A 127 -17.89 15.56 3.44
C LEU A 127 -18.94 14.67 2.76
N PRO A 128 -19.39 15.01 1.54
CA PRO A 128 -20.34 14.17 0.80
C PRO A 128 -19.74 12.78 0.49
N ALA A 129 -20.52 11.74 0.76
CA ALA A 129 -20.20 10.38 0.33
C ALA A 129 -20.61 10.16 -1.14
N TYR A 130 -19.85 9.30 -1.84
CA TYR A 130 -20.14 8.93 -3.23
C TYR A 130 -20.19 7.41 -3.37
N TYR A 131 -19.39 6.82 -4.28
CA TYR A 131 -19.34 5.36 -4.34
C TYR A 131 -18.73 4.81 -3.06
N ASP A 132 -19.24 3.64 -2.66
CA ASP A 132 -18.70 2.85 -1.56
C ASP A 132 -18.78 3.58 -0.19
N ASP A 133 -19.80 4.44 -0.08
CA ASP A 133 -20.26 5.17 1.09
C ASP A 133 -19.17 5.97 1.81
N CYS A 134 -18.25 6.54 1.01
CA CYS A 134 -17.17 7.38 1.51
C CYS A 134 -16.89 8.56 0.57
N PRO A 135 -16.31 9.66 1.08
CA PRO A 135 -15.80 10.75 0.26
C PRO A 135 -14.85 10.28 -0.84
N PHE A 136 -13.81 9.53 -0.48
CA PHE A 136 -12.87 8.95 -1.45
C PHE A 136 -12.14 7.73 -0.89
N PHE A 137 -11.60 6.93 -1.80
CA PHE A 137 -10.82 5.74 -1.48
C PHE A 137 -9.81 5.46 -2.58
N PHE A 138 -8.94 4.48 -2.34
CA PHE A 138 -8.09 3.92 -3.39
C PHE A 138 -7.68 2.50 -3.03
N TRP A 139 -7.16 1.78 -4.03
CA TRP A 139 -6.56 0.46 -3.87
C TRP A 139 -5.11 0.46 -4.32
N PHE A 140 -4.28 -0.34 -3.69
CA PHE A 140 -2.92 -0.60 -4.15
C PHE A 140 -2.54 -2.04 -3.86
N HIS A 141 -1.55 -2.56 -4.58
CA HIS A 141 -0.99 -3.87 -4.31
C HIS A 141 0.42 -3.70 -3.74
N THR A 142 0.70 -4.30 -2.58
CA THR A 142 1.94 -4.04 -1.81
C THR A 142 3.21 -4.36 -2.60
N SER A 143 3.21 -5.42 -3.41
CA SER A 143 4.34 -5.79 -4.28
C SER A 143 4.76 -4.74 -5.32
N PHE A 144 3.90 -3.76 -5.62
CA PHE A 144 4.22 -2.69 -6.57
C PHE A 144 4.70 -1.40 -5.88
N ILE A 145 4.80 -1.40 -4.55
CA ILE A 145 5.29 -0.25 -3.78
C ILE A 145 6.81 -0.17 -3.88
N GLN A 146 7.29 0.98 -4.35
CA GLN A 146 8.70 1.30 -4.52
C GLN A 146 9.08 2.45 -3.58
N TYR A 147 10.33 2.47 -3.11
CA TYR A 147 10.87 3.52 -2.25
C TYR A 147 10.02 3.80 -0.99
N ASN A 148 9.29 2.79 -0.51
CA ASN A 148 8.41 2.85 0.66
C ASN A 148 7.43 4.05 0.62
N ARG A 149 6.99 4.41 -0.59
CA ARG A 149 6.12 5.56 -0.83
C ARG A 149 5.12 5.27 -1.95
N LEU A 150 3.89 5.75 -1.77
CA LEU A 150 2.85 5.77 -2.80
C LEU A 150 2.25 7.17 -2.85
N TYR A 151 2.47 7.89 -3.94
CA TYR A 151 1.90 9.22 -4.15
C TYR A 151 0.76 9.15 -5.17
N LEU A 152 -0.42 9.62 -4.79
CA LEU A 152 -1.64 9.56 -5.59
C LEU A 152 -2.23 10.95 -5.78
N PRO A 153 -2.11 11.56 -6.97
CA PRO A 153 -2.78 12.81 -7.27
C PRO A 153 -4.31 12.61 -7.32
N ARG A 154 -5.08 13.70 -7.23
CA ARG A 154 -6.55 13.71 -7.22
C ARG A 154 -7.19 12.77 -8.25
N HIS A 155 -6.68 12.76 -9.48
CA HIS A 155 -7.24 11.97 -10.57
C HIS A 155 -7.00 10.45 -10.45
N GLU A 156 -6.08 10.01 -9.58
CA GLU A 156 -5.84 8.61 -9.23
C GLU A 156 -6.54 8.17 -7.94
N LEU A 157 -7.34 9.05 -7.34
CA LEU A 157 -8.19 8.78 -6.18
C LEU A 157 -9.64 8.53 -6.65
N ASP A 158 -10.23 7.44 -6.18
CA ASP A 158 -11.60 7.09 -6.52
C ASP A 158 -12.57 8.12 -5.93
N ASN A 159 -13.71 8.32 -6.59
CA ASN A 159 -14.67 9.42 -6.38
C ASN A 159 -14.20 10.84 -6.78
N LEU A 160 -12.90 11.16 -6.71
CA LEU A 160 -12.39 12.53 -6.92
C LEU A 160 -12.15 12.92 -8.39
N HIS A 161 -12.29 11.97 -9.32
CA HIS A 161 -12.22 12.23 -10.76
C HIS A 161 -13.46 12.97 -11.31
N LYS A 162 -14.54 13.09 -10.54
CA LYS A 162 -15.80 13.71 -11.00
C LYS A 162 -15.77 15.23 -10.79
N PRO A 163 -16.15 16.05 -11.80
CA PRO A 163 -16.13 17.52 -11.71
C PRO A 163 -16.86 18.11 -10.51
N LYS A 164 -17.96 17.49 -10.08
CA LYS A 164 -18.74 17.92 -8.90
C LYS A 164 -17.94 17.95 -7.58
N THR A 165 -16.81 17.25 -7.52
CA THR A 165 -15.95 17.17 -6.33
C THR A 165 -14.87 18.26 -6.31
N TRP A 166 -14.59 18.92 -7.45
CA TRP A 166 -13.43 19.79 -7.60
C TRP A 166 -13.49 21.10 -6.79
N LYS A 167 -14.68 21.48 -6.32
CA LYS A 167 -14.84 22.59 -5.37
C LYS A 167 -14.32 22.26 -3.96
N ILE A 168 -14.30 20.97 -3.61
CA ILE A 168 -13.85 20.45 -2.31
C ILE A 168 -12.43 19.90 -2.40
N TYR A 169 -12.05 19.37 -3.56
CA TYR A 169 -10.74 18.76 -3.80
C TYR A 169 -10.07 19.49 -4.96
N PRO A 170 -9.18 20.46 -4.70
CA PRO A 170 -8.49 21.23 -5.75
C PRO A 170 -7.56 20.34 -6.59
N THR A 171 -7.00 20.87 -7.67
CA THR A 171 -6.20 20.07 -8.62
C THR A 171 -4.92 19.52 -7.98
N GLU A 172 -4.40 20.26 -7.00
CA GLU A 172 -3.22 20.00 -6.18
C GLU A 172 -3.49 18.95 -5.10
N PHE A 173 -4.76 18.60 -4.86
CA PHE A 173 -5.14 17.58 -3.88
C PHE A 173 -4.47 16.26 -4.21
N ALA A 174 -3.79 15.69 -3.21
CA ALA A 174 -3.11 14.41 -3.34
C ALA A 174 -3.06 13.69 -2.01
N VAL A 175 -2.89 12.37 -2.07
CA VAL A 175 -2.61 11.54 -0.91
C VAL A 175 -1.30 10.82 -1.12
N GLU A 176 -0.39 10.99 -0.19
CA GLU A 176 0.83 10.20 -0.07
C GLU A 176 0.71 9.20 1.08
N VAL A 177 1.13 7.98 0.82
CA VAL A 177 1.28 6.92 1.81
C VAL A 177 2.77 6.67 2.02
N GLN A 178 3.23 6.74 3.25
CA GLN A 178 4.58 6.34 3.63
C GLN A 178 4.53 5.02 4.39
N PHE A 179 5.41 4.10 4.00
CA PHE A 179 5.48 2.75 4.54
C PHE A 179 6.77 2.56 5.35
N ASP A 180 6.73 1.68 6.33
CA ASP A 180 7.94 1.08 6.89
C ASP A 180 8.08 -0.34 6.33
N GLU A 181 9.30 -0.72 5.97
CA GLU A 181 9.61 -2.06 5.48
C GLU A 181 9.98 -2.95 6.64
N ILE A 182 9.30 -4.08 6.77
CA ILE A 182 9.63 -5.07 7.79
C ILE A 182 10.88 -5.78 7.28
N SER A 183 12.03 -5.37 7.79
CA SER A 183 13.28 -6.08 7.56
C SER A 183 13.09 -7.47 8.14
N GLN A 184 13.06 -8.51 7.31
CA GLN A 184 13.19 -9.88 7.80
C GLN A 184 14.55 -9.96 8.47
N SER A 185 14.59 -9.89 9.80
CA SER A 185 15.80 -10.18 10.55
C SER A 185 16.18 -11.62 10.22
N SER A 186 17.22 -11.78 9.42
CA SER A 186 17.86 -13.05 9.15
C SER A 186 18.44 -13.59 10.45
N THR A 187 17.66 -14.37 11.20
CA THR A 187 18.18 -15.22 12.26
C THR A 187 18.87 -16.42 11.60
N ALA A 188 20.04 -16.19 11.01
CA ALA A 188 20.98 -17.22 10.64
C ALA A 188 22.14 -17.16 11.63
N THR A 189 22.00 -17.86 12.76
CA THR A 189 23.12 -18.18 13.64
C THR A 189 24.12 -19.02 12.86
N SER A 190 25.21 -18.40 12.42
CA SER A 190 26.43 -19.11 12.02
C SER A 190 27.08 -19.69 13.28
N THR A 191 26.89 -20.99 13.50
CA THR A 191 27.77 -21.78 14.35
C THR A 191 28.07 -23.07 13.63
N GLN A 192 29.04 -23.03 12.72
CA GLN A 192 30.01 -24.12 12.51
C GLN A 192 31.03 -23.68 11.45
N LEU A 193 32.22 -23.31 11.91
CA LEU A 193 33.46 -23.44 11.14
C LEU A 193 34.64 -23.39 12.11
N SER A 194 34.89 -24.52 12.77
CA SER A 194 36.22 -24.90 13.23
C SER A 194 36.33 -26.42 13.20
N ARG A 195 36.63 -26.94 12.01
CA ARG A 195 37.17 -28.28 11.85
C ARG A 195 38.62 -28.16 11.38
N VAL A 196 39.51 -28.77 12.17
CA VAL A 196 40.76 -29.42 11.77
C VAL A 196 41.97 -28.54 11.40
N SER A 197 42.96 -28.55 12.28
CA SER A 197 44.43 -28.43 12.08
C SER A 197 45.04 -28.49 13.50
N LEU A 198 45.92 -29.38 13.97
CA LEU A 198 46.96 -30.21 13.36
C LEU A 198 47.20 -31.46 14.25
N VAL A 199 47.43 -32.61 13.62
CA VAL A 199 48.14 -33.76 14.21
C VAL A 199 49.55 -33.74 13.65
N GLY A 200 50.55 -33.89 14.52
CA GLY A 200 51.86 -34.43 14.17
C GLY A 200 53.05 -33.49 14.41
N GLN A 201 53.70 -33.62 15.57
CA GLN A 201 55.12 -33.32 15.68
C GLN A 201 55.80 -34.42 16.52
N LYS A 202 56.82 -35.00 15.89
CA LYS A 202 57.58 -36.20 16.25
C LYS A 202 58.55 -35.99 17.41
N ASP A 203 58.86 -37.10 18.06
CA ASP A 203 59.88 -37.36 19.07
C ASP A 203 61.33 -37.03 18.67
N ALA A 204 62.14 -36.59 19.65
CA ALA A 204 63.59 -36.77 19.87
C ALA A 204 64.08 -35.71 20.88
N VAL A 205 64.94 -35.87 21.88
CA VAL A 205 65.87 -36.91 22.38
C VAL A 205 66.36 -36.41 23.76
N GLY A 206 66.70 -37.30 24.71
CA GLY A 206 67.72 -36.98 25.72
C GLY A 206 67.52 -37.56 27.13
N SER A 207 67.96 -38.81 27.32
CA SER A 207 68.47 -39.35 28.59
C SER A 207 69.88 -38.76 28.89
N PRO A 208 70.50 -38.93 30.08
CA PRO A 208 70.20 -39.83 31.20
C PRO A 208 69.84 -39.17 32.54
#